data_AF-J9RFR5-F1
#
_entry.id   AF-J9RFR5-F1
#
_cell.length_a   1.000
_cell.length_b   1.000
_cell.length_c   1.000
_cell.angle_alpha   90.00
_cell.angle_beta   90.00
_cell.angle_gamma   90.00
#
_symmetry.space_group_name_H-M   'P 1'
#
loop_
_entity.id
_entity.type
_entity.pdbx_description
1 polymer ?
#
loop_
_entity_poly.entity_id
_entity_poly.type
_entity_poly.pdbx_seq_one_letter_code
_entity_poly.pdbx_strand_id
1 'polypeptide(L)'
;MKFTGAVLISQVTHLGIFGQTFSDPHRRPLWGLSDCWTAEGEGGHRITDDEVEQVIRAYRSVACFYMDVGLGGIEVHGAHGYLIQRALTPRTL
;
A
#
# COMPACT_ATOMS: atom_id res chain seq x y z
N MET A 1 -18.85 11.56 11.98
CA MET A 1 -19.51 10.68 11.00
C MET A 1 -20.89 10.29 11.54
N LYS A 2 -21.97 10.27 10.74
CA LYS A 2 -23.27 9.76 11.19
C LYS A 2 -23.39 8.29 10.80
N PHE A 3 -23.40 7.39 11.78
CA PHE A 3 -23.52 5.95 11.57
C PHE A 3 -24.95 5.51 11.86
N THR A 4 -25.60 4.87 10.90
CA THR A 4 -26.97 4.33 11.01
C THR A 4 -27.02 3.00 11.78
N GLY A 5 -26.14 2.84 12.78
CA GLY A 5 -25.92 1.58 13.51
C GLY A 5 -24.84 0.66 12.93
N ALA A 6 -24.27 0.99 11.77
CA ALA A 6 -23.14 0.25 11.18
C ALA A 6 -21.79 0.70 11.76
N VAL A 7 -20.85 -0.24 11.89
CA VAL A 7 -19.45 0.06 12.21
C VAL A 7 -18.69 0.30 10.91
N LEU A 8 -18.02 1.44 10.80
CA LEU A 8 -17.17 1.73 9.66
C LEU A 8 -15.73 1.32 9.94
N ILE A 9 -15.17 0.55 9.02
CA ILE A 9 -13.76 0.18 8.94
C ILE A 9 -13.22 0.73 7.62
N SER A 10 -11.98 1.21 7.61
CA SER A 10 -11.31 1.64 6.37
C SER A 10 -10.22 0.65 5.98
N GLN A 11 -10.18 0.31 4.70
CA GLN A 11 -9.15 -0.53 4.12
C GLN A 11 -7.94 0.34 3.76
N VAL A 12 -6.81 0.07 4.39
CA VAL A 12 -5.54 0.75 4.14
C VAL A 12 -4.73 -0.07 3.14
N THR A 13 -4.41 0.56 2.01
CA THR A 13 -3.86 -0.13 0.84
C THR A 13 -2.60 0.56 0.33
N HIS A 14 -1.60 -0.24 0.00
CA HIS A 14 -0.45 0.18 -0.79
C HIS A 14 -0.39 -0.66 -2.07
N LEU A 15 -0.71 -0.06 -3.22
CA LEU A 15 -0.84 -0.78 -4.50
C LEU A 15 0.49 -1.42 -4.96
N GLY A 16 1.61 -0.87 -4.51
CA GLY A 16 2.93 -1.33 -4.96
C GLY A 16 3.08 -1.09 -6.46
N ILE A 17 3.45 -2.15 -7.20
CA ILE A 17 3.64 -2.10 -8.65
C ILE A 17 2.33 -2.09 -9.46
N PHE A 18 1.17 -2.24 -8.81
CA PHE A 18 -0.13 -2.12 -9.46
C PHE A 18 -0.66 -0.67 -9.46
N GLY A 19 0.12 0.29 -8.95
CA GLY A 19 -0.13 1.70 -9.16
C GLY A 19 0.19 2.13 -10.59
N GLN A 20 -0.10 3.38 -10.93
CA GLN A 20 0.24 3.97 -12.22
C GLN A 20 0.92 5.33 -12.04
N THR A 21 2.09 5.50 -12.66
CA THR A 21 2.74 6.81 -12.73
C THR A 21 2.40 7.55 -14.02
N PHE A 22 1.80 6.88 -15.01
CA PHE A 22 1.58 7.38 -16.36
C PHE A 22 2.89 7.86 -17.03
N SER A 23 4.01 7.21 -16.66
CA SER A 23 5.36 7.61 -17.08
C SER A 23 5.72 9.06 -16.73
N ASP A 24 5.09 9.65 -15.71
CA ASP A 24 5.40 11.00 -15.23
C ASP A 24 6.66 10.98 -14.36
N PRO A 25 7.79 11.56 -14.81
CA PRO A 25 9.04 11.55 -14.05
C PRO A 25 8.98 12.37 -12.76
N HIS A 26 7.95 13.20 -12.56
CA HIS A 26 7.76 13.97 -11.34
C HIS A 26 7.01 13.19 -10.25
N ARG A 27 6.40 12.04 -10.59
CA ARG A 27 5.77 11.17 -9.61
C ARG A 27 6.82 10.28 -8.95
N ARG A 28 6.48 9.85 -7.73
CA ARG A 28 7.26 8.82 -7.06
C ARG A 28 7.20 7.53 -7.89
N PRO A 29 8.30 6.78 -7.99
CA PRO A 29 8.28 5.50 -8.68
C PRO A 29 7.30 4.55 -8.00
N LEU A 30 6.84 3.55 -8.74
CA LEU A 30 6.10 2.44 -8.15
C LEU A 30 7.03 1.65 -7.23
N TRP A 31 6.55 1.26 -6.06
CA TRP A 31 7.37 0.55 -5.07
C TRP A 31 7.10 -0.95 -5.13
N GLY A 32 8.17 -1.75 -5.23
CA GLY A 32 8.12 -3.21 -5.28
C GLY A 32 9.17 -3.85 -4.37
N LEU A 33 9.01 -5.14 -4.08
CA LEU A 33 9.95 -5.92 -3.27
C LEU A 33 11.09 -6.55 -4.10
N SER A 34 11.01 -6.42 -5.42
CA SER A 34 12.00 -6.90 -6.38
C SER A 34 12.18 -5.85 -7.47
N ASP A 35 13.30 -5.91 -8.17
CA ASP A 35 13.49 -5.16 -9.41
C ASP A 35 12.56 -5.75 -10.47
N CYS A 36 11.59 -4.96 -10.94
CA CYS A 36 10.59 -5.43 -11.91
C CYS A 36 10.08 -4.29 -12.80
N TRP A 37 9.47 -4.67 -13.92
CA TRP A 37 8.72 -3.79 -14.80
C TRP A 37 7.24 -4.16 -14.74
N THR A 38 6.35 -3.17 -14.72
CA THR A 38 4.91 -3.43 -14.83
C THR A 38 4.53 -3.87 -16.24
N ALA A 39 3.32 -4.40 -16.40
CA ALA A 39 2.80 -4.74 -17.73
C ALA A 39 2.67 -3.50 -18.64
N GLU A 40 2.50 -2.33 -18.02
CA GLU A 40 2.40 -1.02 -18.65
C GLU A 40 3.78 -0.41 -18.98
N GLY A 41 4.88 -1.11 -18.68
CA GLY A 41 6.24 -0.67 -18.98
C GLY A 41 6.81 0.34 -17.98
N GLU A 42 6.25 0.45 -16.78
CA GLU A 42 6.77 1.32 -15.72
C GLU A 42 7.79 0.59 -14.86
N GLY A 43 8.89 1.26 -14.53
CA GLY A 43 9.93 0.71 -13.66
C GLY A 43 9.49 0.72 -12.20
N GLY A 44 9.59 -0.45 -11.55
CA GLY A 44 9.42 -0.57 -10.10
C GLY A 44 10.72 -0.28 -9.35
N HIS A 45 10.68 0.68 -8.43
CA HIS A 45 11.72 0.88 -7.43
C HIS A 45 11.68 -0.27 -6.42
N ARG A 46 12.77 -1.04 -6.33
CA ARG A 46 12.94 -2.04 -5.28
C ARG A 46 13.17 -1.32 -3.96
N ILE A 47 12.21 -1.46 -3.06
CA ILE A 47 12.27 -0.83 -1.75
C ILE A 47 13.42 -1.41 -0.91
N THR A 48 14.07 -0.52 -0.17
CA THR A 48 15.09 -0.84 0.83
C THR A 48 14.46 -1.21 2.16
N ASP A 49 15.25 -1.79 3.08
CA ASP A 49 14.78 -2.11 4.43
C ASP A 49 14.31 -0.85 5.18
N ASP A 50 14.99 0.28 5.01
CA ASP A 50 14.58 1.56 5.61
C ASP A 50 13.23 2.06 5.06
N GLU A 51 12.96 1.80 3.77
CA GLU A 51 11.70 2.11 3.11
C GLU A 51 10.59 1.12 3.50
N VAL A 52 10.91 -0.14 3.77
CA VAL A 52 9.96 -1.09 4.39
C VAL A 52 9.52 -0.57 5.76
N GLU A 53 10.47 -0.15 6.58
CA GLU A 53 10.18 0.47 7.88
C GLU A 53 9.37 1.77 7.73
N GLN A 54 9.61 2.54 6.66
CA GLN A 54 8.78 3.70 6.33
C GLN A 54 7.34 3.30 6.00
N VAL A 55 7.12 2.24 5.22
CA VAL A 55 5.78 1.74 4.90
C VAL A 55 5.07 1.27 6.17
N ILE A 56 5.75 0.52 7.05
CA ILE A 56 5.19 0.07 8.34
C ILE A 56 4.77 1.28 9.19
N ARG A 57 5.63 2.30 9.31
CA ARG A 57 5.28 3.55 10.00
C ARG A 57 4.10 4.26 9.36
N ALA A 58 3.98 4.26 8.04
CA ALA A 58 2.84 4.87 7.35
C ALA A 58 1.53 4.14 7.67
N TYR A 59 1.51 2.80 7.64
CA TYR A 59 0.34 2.01 8.08
C TYR A 59 -0.07 2.33 9.51
N ARG A 60 0.90 2.41 10.44
CA ARG A 60 0.65 2.81 11.83
C ARG A 60 0.02 4.20 11.91
N SER A 61 0.59 5.18 11.22
CA SER A 61 0.11 6.56 11.25
C SER A 61 -1.33 6.68 10.73
N VAL A 62 -1.66 5.97 9.64
CA VAL A 62 -3.02 5.94 9.09
C VAL A 62 -3.98 5.25 10.07
N ALA A 63 -3.57 4.14 10.67
CA ALA A 63 -4.37 3.44 11.67
C ALA A 63 -4.67 4.34 12.89
N CYS A 64 -3.66 5.00 13.45
CA CYS A 64 -3.84 5.96 14.55
C CYS A 64 -4.80 7.08 14.16
N PHE A 65 -4.58 7.71 13.01
CA PHE A 65 -5.44 8.78 12.52
C PHE A 65 -6.90 8.33 12.36
N TYR A 66 -7.14 7.13 11.82
CA TYR A 66 -8.49 6.59 11.65
C TYR A 66 -9.19 6.30 12.98
N MET A 67 -8.47 5.79 13.97
CA MET A 67 -9.01 5.66 15.32
C MET A 67 -9.34 7.03 15.93
N ASP A 68 -8.47 8.03 15.76
CA ASP A 68 -8.66 9.39 16.29
C ASP A 68 -9.90 10.09 15.70
N VAL A 69 -10.20 9.84 14.41
CA VAL A 69 -11.42 10.39 13.76
C VAL A 69 -12.68 9.54 13.98
N GLY A 70 -12.59 8.47 14.79
CA GLY A 70 -13.73 7.68 15.24
C GLY A 70 -14.18 6.56 14.29
N LEU A 71 -13.28 5.99 13.49
CA LEU A 71 -13.55 4.72 12.82
C LEU A 71 -13.54 3.57 13.84
N GLY A 72 -14.30 2.51 13.55
CA GLY A 72 -14.34 1.32 14.41
C GLY A 72 -13.17 0.37 14.20
N GLY A 73 -12.33 0.63 13.19
CA GLY A 73 -11.13 -0.15 12.93
C GLY A 73 -10.55 0.12 11.55
N ILE A 74 -9.49 -0.63 11.25
CA ILE A 74 -8.83 -0.63 9.94
C ILE A 74 -8.61 -2.06 9.46
N GLU A 75 -8.64 -2.23 8.15
CA GLU A 75 -8.26 -3.47 7.48
C GLU A 75 -6.94 -3.23 6.73
N VAL A 76 -5.94 -4.07 6.97
CA VAL A 76 -4.70 -4.06 6.17
C VAL A 76 -4.93 -4.88 4.91
N HIS A 77 -4.83 -4.25 3.74
CA HIS A 77 -5.09 -4.94 2.49
C HIS A 77 -3.93 -5.86 2.08
N GLY A 78 -4.08 -7.16 2.36
CA GLY A 78 -3.13 -8.23 2.01
C GLY A 78 -3.50 -9.05 0.78
N ALA A 79 -4.25 -8.49 -0.17
CA ALA A 79 -4.81 -9.21 -1.33
C ALA A 79 -4.46 -8.56 -2.69
N HIS A 80 -4.98 -9.15 -3.77
CA HIS A 80 -4.89 -8.72 -5.17
C HIS A 80 -3.49 -8.50 -5.77
N GLY A 81 -2.46 -9.09 -5.16
CA GLY A 81 -1.07 -8.95 -5.59
C GLY A 81 -0.44 -7.60 -5.25
N TYR A 82 -1.11 -6.78 -4.42
CA TYR A 82 -0.55 -5.52 -3.95
C TYR A 82 0.61 -5.75 -2.98
N LEU A 83 1.24 -4.66 -2.53
CA LEU A 83 2.55 -4.71 -1.87
C LEU A 83 2.63 -5.73 -0.73
N ILE A 84 1.64 -5.75 0.16
CA ILE A 84 1.62 -6.66 1.31
C ILE A 84 1.52 -8.13 0.88
N GLN A 85 0.68 -8.46 -0.10
CA GLN A 85 0.56 -9.85 -0.56
C GLN A 85 1.88 -10.35 -1.18
N ARG A 86 2.62 -9.48 -1.87
CA ARG A 86 3.93 -9.83 -2.45
C ARG A 86 4.99 -10.10 -1.39
N ALA A 87 4.87 -9.53 -0.19
CA ALA A 87 5.74 -9.90 0.94
C ALA A 87 5.47 -11.33 1.45
N LEU A 88 4.24 -11.81 1.29
CA LEU A 88 3.79 -13.10 1.80
C LEU A 88 3.92 -14.24 0.78
N THR A 89 4.20 -13.93 -0.48
CA THR A 89 4.22 -14.91 -1.57
C THR A 89 5.56 -14.85 -2.32
N PRO A 90 6.15 -15.99 -2.70
CA PRO A 90 7.45 -16.03 -3.37
C PRO A 90 7.39 -15.58 -4.85
N ARG A 91 6.31 -14.92 -5.28
CA ARG A 91 6.07 -14.58 -6.69
C ARG A 91 6.88 -13.33 -7.05
N THR A 92 7.85 -13.50 -7.94
CA THR A 92 8.82 -12.47 -8.36
C THR A 92 8.40 -11.62 -9.56
N LEU A 93 7.23 -11.90 -10.16
CA LEU A 93 6.67 -11.15 -11.30
C LEU A 93 6.07 -9.83 -10.82
#